data_AF-A0A6H1KBQ0-F1
#
_entry.id   AF-A0A6H1KBQ0-F1
#
_cell.length_a   1.000
_cell.length_b   1.000
_cell.length_c   1.000
_cell.angle_alpha   90.00
_cell.angle_beta   90.00
_cell.angle_gamma   90.00
#
_symmetry.space_group_name_H-M   'P 1'
#
loop_
_entity.id
_entity.type
_entity.pdbx_description
1 polymer ?
#
loop_
_entity_poly.entity_id
_entity_poly.type
_entity_poly.pdbx_seq_one_letter_code
_entity_poly.pdbx_strand_id
1 'polypeptide(L)' 'MKAGESVTFTGRSKGLKIHTKVTLQHKKDGKWNSLKASTTVKNGSGYTLNAKLNTKGKEQLRVMADKTASPTVTVTVK' A
#
# COMPACT_ATOMS: atom_id res chain seq x y z
N MET A 1 -0.43 7.30 -14.35
CA MET A 1 -0.07 5.88 -14.31
C MET A 1 -0.95 5.12 -15.29
N LYS A 2 -0.47 4.11 -16.02
CA LYS A 2 -1.27 3.23 -16.89
C LYS A 2 -1.89 2.08 -16.07
N ALA A 3 -3.02 1.53 -16.51
CA ALA A 3 -3.52 0.28 -15.94
C ALA A 3 -2.51 -0.84 -16.21
N GLY A 4 -2.10 -1.53 -15.15
CA GLY A 4 -1.02 -2.51 -15.14
C GLY A 4 0.29 -1.99 -14.55
N GLU A 5 0.32 -0.74 -14.08
CA GLU A 5 1.52 -0.14 -13.50
C GLU A 5 1.73 -0.64 -12.06
N SER A 6 2.99 -0.98 -11.77
CA SER A 6 3.43 -1.35 -10.44
C SER A 6 3.68 -0.08 -9.63
N VAL A 7 2.91 0.13 -8.59
CA VAL A 7 3.13 1.21 -7.63
C VAL A 7 3.97 0.67 -6.48
N THR A 8 5.10 1.33 -6.24
CA THR A 8 5.98 1.03 -5.13
C THR A 8 5.62 1.94 -3.95
N PHE A 9 5.02 1.36 -2.93
CA PHE A 9 4.78 2.00 -1.64
C PHE A 9 6.00 1.81 -0.75
N THR A 10 6.67 2.91 -0.45
CA THR A 10 7.68 2.95 0.59
C THR A 10 7.15 3.74 1.76
N GLY A 11 7.37 3.23 2.96
CA GLY A 11 7.02 3.95 4.17
C GLY A 11 8.06 3.70 5.24
N ARG A 12 8.33 4.73 6.02
CA ARG A 12 9.04 4.58 7.29
C ARG A 12 8.03 4.56 8.41
N SER A 13 8.26 3.65 9.32
CA SER A 13 7.33 3.24 10.35
C SER A 13 8.01 3.40 11.70
N LYS A 14 8.07 4.65 12.17
CA LYS A 14 8.75 4.98 13.43
C LYS A 14 7.98 4.35 14.60
N GLY A 15 8.57 3.37 15.27
CA GLY A 15 7.95 2.64 16.38
C GLY A 15 7.16 1.39 16.01
N LEU A 16 7.09 1.01 14.73
CA LEU A 16 6.52 -0.27 14.31
C LEU A 16 7.54 -1.39 14.51
N LYS A 17 7.07 -2.55 14.99
CA LYS A 17 7.93 -3.72 15.18
C LYS A 17 8.51 -4.15 13.85
N ILE A 18 9.79 -4.47 13.88
CA ILE A 18 10.47 -5.21 12.82
C ILE A 18 9.70 -6.52 12.61
N HIS A 19 9.60 -6.98 11.37
CA HIS A 19 8.79 -8.15 11.00
C HIS A 19 7.26 -7.96 11.06
N THR A 20 6.73 -6.75 11.33
CA THR A 20 5.29 -6.52 11.19
C THR A 20 4.86 -6.70 9.74
N LYS A 21 3.85 -7.56 9.55
CA LYS A 21 3.21 -7.75 8.24
C LYS A 21 2.42 -6.50 7.88
N VAL A 22 2.78 -5.91 6.76
CA VAL A 22 2.04 -4.81 6.16
C VAL A 22 1.33 -5.29 4.91
N THR A 23 0.10 -4.84 4.72
CA THR A 23 -0.75 -5.19 3.59
C THR A 23 -1.20 -3.92 2.89
N LEU A 24 -1.30 -3.95 1.58
CA LEU A 24 -1.80 -2.82 0.81
C LEU A 24 -3.28 -2.99 0.51
N GLN A 25 -4.05 -1.95 0.77
CA GLN A 25 -5.46 -1.87 0.44
C GLN A 25 -5.68 -0.74 -0.54
N HIS A 26 -6.55 -0.96 -1.51
CA HIS A 26 -7.00 0.04 -2.47
C HIS A 26 -8.51 0.23 -2.37
N LYS A 27 -8.92 1.47 -2.21
CA LYS A 27 -10.31 1.89 -2.31
C LYS A 27 -10.63 2.12 -3.77
N LYS A 28 -11.45 1.22 -4.30
CA LYS A 28 -12.01 1.29 -5.65
C LYS A 28 -13.53 1.37 -5.52
N ASP A 29 -14.14 2.32 -6.21
CA ASP A 29 -15.61 2.51 -6.21
C ASP A 29 -16.21 2.60 -4.79
N GLY A 30 -15.51 3.27 -3.88
CA GLY A 30 -15.95 3.43 -2.49
C GLY A 30 -15.64 2.24 -1.57
N LYS A 31 -15.21 1.09 -2.10
CA LYS A 31 -14.92 -0.13 -1.34
C LYS A 31 -13.42 -0.37 -1.18
N TRP A 32 -13.00 -0.66 0.05
CA TRP A 32 -11.63 -1.11 0.32
C TRP A 32 -11.46 -2.55 -0.14
N ASN A 33 -10.70 -2.74 -1.20
CA ASN A 33 -10.22 -4.03 -1.65
C ASN A 33 -8.81 -4.23 -1.11
N SER A 34 -8.47 -5.43 -0.65
CA SER A 34 -7.09 -5.74 -0.27
C SER A 34 -6.35 -6.23 -1.49
N LEU A 35 -5.26 -5.55 -1.86
CA LEU A 35 -4.38 -6.04 -2.91
C LEU A 35 -3.64 -7.26 -2.37
N LYS A 36 -3.34 -8.23 -3.25
CA LYS A 36 -2.41 -9.34 -2.95
C LYS A 36 -0.96 -8.85 -2.88
N ALA A 37 -0.74 -7.74 -2.20
CA ALA A 37 0.56 -7.14 -1.97
C ALA A 37 0.72 -6.97 -0.46
N SER A 38 1.68 -7.71 0.09
CA SER A 38 2.04 -7.65 1.50
C SER A 38 3.55 -7.75 1.62
N THR A 39 4.13 -7.02 2.56
CA THR A 39 5.55 -7.08 2.88
C THR A 39 5.72 -7.11 4.39
N THR A 40 6.94 -7.25 4.86
CA THR A 40 7.28 -7.11 6.28
C THR A 40 8.15 -5.88 6.49
N VAL A 41 7.99 -5.22 7.63
CA VAL A 41 8.87 -4.12 8.03
C VAL A 41 10.29 -4.66 8.22
N LYS A 42 11.25 -4.10 7.47
CA LYS A 42 12.67 -4.49 7.54
C LYS A 42 13.37 -3.80 8.72
N ASN A 43 14.55 -4.32 9.05
CA ASN A 43 15.45 -3.73 10.03
C ASN A 43 15.77 -2.29 9.61
N GLY A 44 15.52 -1.32 10.49
CA GLY A 44 15.56 0.12 10.16
C GLY A 44 14.17 0.77 10.02
N SER A 45 13.09 0.08 10.42
CA SER A 45 11.74 0.63 10.47
C SER A 45 11.17 1.04 9.10
N GLY A 46 11.78 0.59 8.01
CA GLY A 46 11.33 0.86 6.64
C GLY A 46 10.58 -0.34 6.06
N TYR A 47 9.61 -0.06 5.19
CA TYR A 47 8.98 -1.10 4.37
C TYR A 47 8.89 -0.62 2.91
N THR A 48 8.97 -1.60 2.00
CA THR A 48 8.81 -1.41 0.57
C THR A 48 7.86 -2.48 0.06
N LEU A 49 6.76 -2.04 -0.56
CA LEU A 49 5.69 -2.89 -1.04
C LEU A 49 5.35 -2.51 -2.47
N ASN A 50 5.43 -3.47 -3.37
CA ASN A 50 5.12 -3.27 -4.77
C ASN A 50 3.73 -3.86 -5.04
N ALA A 51 2.86 -3.07 -5.65
CA ALA A 51 1.53 -3.53 -5.98
C ALA A 51 1.13 -3.11 -7.38
N LYS A 52 0.52 -4.03 -8.11
CA LYS A 52 0.12 -3.81 -9.48
C LYS A 52 -1.32 -3.30 -9.51
N LEU A 53 -1.52 -2.07 -9.97
CA LEU A 53 -2.84 -1.49 -10.16
C LEU A 53 -3.29 -1.75 -11.59
N ASN A 54 -4.15 -2.74 -11.78
CA ASN A 54 -4.67 -3.09 -13.11
C ASN A 54 -5.91 -2.28 -13.49
N THR A 55 -6.36 -1.38 -12.62
CA THR A 55 -7.64 -0.69 -12.72
C THR A 55 -7.41 0.79 -13.05
N LYS A 56 -8.03 1.24 -14.16
CA LYS A 56 -8.02 2.66 -14.56
C LYS A 56 -8.97 3.47 -13.70
N GLY A 57 -8.59 4.70 -13.37
CA GLY A 57 -9.40 5.63 -12.57
C GLY A 57 -8.66 6.24 -11.39
N LYS A 58 -9.40 6.99 -10.56
CA LYS A 58 -8.92 7.47 -9.26
C LYS A 58 -9.10 6.35 -8.24
N GLU A 59 -8.00 5.89 -7.66
CA GLU A 59 -8.00 4.92 -6.58
C GLU A 59 -7.31 5.51 -5.36
N GLN A 60 -7.82 5.20 -4.17
CA GLN A 60 -7.15 5.56 -2.94
C GLN A 60 -6.41 4.35 -2.39
N LEU A 61 -5.16 4.49 -2.00
CA LEU A 61 -4.32 3.39 -1.55
C LEU A 61 -3.88 3.67 -0.12
N ARG A 62 -3.94 2.66 0.73
CA ARG A 62 -3.40 2.74 2.09
C ARG A 62 -2.65 1.47 2.42
N VAL A 63 -1.60 1.61 3.19
CA VAL A 63 -0.89 0.48 3.79
C VAL A 63 -1.43 0.29 5.20
N MET A 64 -1.78 -0.94 5.56
CA MET A 64 -2.11 -1.31 6.94
C MET A 64 -1.02 -2.20 7.51
N ALA A 65 -0.58 -1.87 8.71
CA ALA A 65 0.47 -2.55 9.47
C ALA A 65 -0.08 -2.90 10.85
N ASP A 66 -0.62 -4.11 11.01
CA ASP A 66 -1.26 -4.58 12.24
C ASP A 66 -2.37 -3.63 12.75
N LYS A 67 -2.06 -2.70 13.68
CA LYS A 67 -2.98 -1.67 14.18
C LYS A 67 -2.73 -0.26 13.63
N THR A 68 -1.68 -0.07 12.82
CA THR A 68 -1.28 1.23 12.28
C THR A 68 -1.60 1.30 10.79
N ALA A 69 -2.42 2.26 10.37
CA ALA A 69 -2.65 2.55 8.96
C ALA A 69 -1.78 3.72 8.51
N SER A 70 -1.18 3.62 7.32
CA SER A 70 -0.52 4.74 6.67
C SER A 70 -1.54 5.77 6.20
N PRO A 71 -1.12 7.01 5.95
CA PRO A 71 -1.94 7.97 5.22
C PRO A 71 -2.41 7.38 3.89
N THR A 72 -3.62 7.77 3.52
CA THR A 72 -4.25 7.32 2.28
C THR A 72 -3.72 8.15 1.11
N VAL A 73 -3.14 7.49 0.12
CA VAL A 73 -2.56 8.10 -1.07
C VAL A 73 -3.52 7.96 -2.22
N THR A 74 -3.94 9.05 -2.85
CA THR A 74 -4.80 8.98 -4.03
C THR A 74 -3.94 8.87 -5.28
N VAL A 75 -4.08 7.78 -6.01
CA VAL A 75 -3.40 7.52 -7.27
C VAL A 75 -4.39 7.63 -8.42
N THR A 76 -4.03 8.36 -9.47
CA THR A 76 -4.83 8.45 -10.68
C THR A 76 -4.17 7.66 -11.81
N VAL A 77 -4.85 6.61 -12.23
CA VAL A 77 -4.45 5.74 -13.34
C VAL A 77 -5.19 6.21 -14.61
N LYS A 78 -4.46 6.77 -15.58
CA LYS A 78 -4.91 7.22 -16.91
C LYS A 78 -4.84 6.09 -17.96
#